data_AF-A0A195BEN4-F1
#
_entry.id   AF-A0A195BEN4-F1
#
_cell.length_a   1.000
_cell.length_b   1.000
_cell.length_c   1.000
_cell.angle_alpha   90.00
_cell.angle_beta   90.00
_cell.angle_gamma   90.00
#
_symmetry.space_group_name_H-M   'P 1'
#
loop_
_entity.id
_entity.type
_entity.pdbx_description
1 polymer ?
#
loop_
_entity_poly.entity_id
_entity_poly.type
_entity_poly.pdbx_seq_one_letter_code
_entity_poly.pdbx_strand_id
1 'polypeptide(L)'
;MLMQLCALAGVICDVTLFPLDTLKTRLQSQHGFFQSGGFRYLYKGIGPVVLGSAPSAAIFFITYEGIKQYSQPNIPNQYHSIIHMIAASSSEITACLIRVPVEVIKQRKQALLSDSHRLRLRTLYRGYGSTVLRDLPFGVIQMPLWEHFKFYWTQQIQRDCTPMEGATCGAASVAISAAITTPLDVAKTRIMLSSTSAEKEEVKISIMLKDVYRDHGFKGLFAGFFPRVTGFTMGGFIFFGVYEQAREFCLSYLS
;
A
#
# COMPACT_ATOMS: atom_id res chain seq x y z
N MET A 1 -4.44 -18.89 15.94
CA MET A 1 -3.42 -19.57 15.10
C MET A 1 -3.38 -19.03 13.68
N LEU A 2 -4.44 -19.15 12.86
CA LEU A 2 -4.43 -18.71 11.45
C LEU A 2 -4.06 -17.21 11.27
N MET A 3 -4.58 -16.34 12.13
CA MET A 3 -4.29 -14.91 12.13
C MET A 3 -2.83 -14.58 12.48
N GLN A 4 -2.19 -15.38 13.34
CA GLN A 4 -0.77 -15.24 13.69
C GLN A 4 0.13 -15.67 12.51
N LEU A 5 -0.25 -16.72 11.78
CA LEU A 5 0.45 -17.14 10.56
C LEU A 5 0.35 -16.08 9.47
N CYS A 6 -0.83 -15.46 9.28
CA CYS A 6 -1.01 -14.36 8.34
C CYS A 6 -0.14 -13.15 8.71
N ALA A 7 -0.07 -12.80 10.00
CA ALA A 7 0.77 -11.71 10.48
C ALA A 7 2.27 -12.00 10.24
N LEU A 8 2.72 -13.23 10.51
CA LEU A 8 4.11 -13.65 10.26
C LEU A 8 4.44 -13.63 8.76
N ALA A 9 3.55 -14.17 7.92
CA ALA A 9 3.70 -14.14 6.46
C ALA A 9 3.76 -12.71 5.92
N GLY A 10 2.94 -11.80 6.46
CA GLY A 10 2.98 -10.37 6.14
C GLY A 10 4.32 -9.73 6.47
N VAL A 11 4.85 -9.97 7.68
CA VAL A 11 6.17 -9.45 8.08
C VAL A 11 7.30 -10.02 7.21
N ILE A 12 7.27 -11.31 6.91
CA ILE A 12 8.27 -11.95 6.04
C ILE A 12 8.21 -11.33 4.63
N CYS A 13 7.02 -11.13 4.09
CA CYS A 13 6.81 -10.48 2.81
C CYS A 13 7.38 -9.05 2.81
N ASP A 14 7.05 -8.25 3.84
CA ASP A 14 7.55 -6.87 3.99
C ASP A 14 9.07 -6.82 4.08
N VAL A 15 9.69 -7.71 4.85
CA VAL A 15 11.16 -7.79 4.98
C VAL A 15 11.80 -8.17 3.65
N THR A 16 11.22 -9.13 2.92
CA THR A 16 11.77 -9.62 1.66
C THR A 16 11.68 -8.55 0.56
N LEU A 17 10.57 -7.82 0.51
CA LEU A 17 10.32 -6.78 -0.50
C LEU A 17 10.84 -5.39 -0.11
N PHE A 18 11.29 -5.21 1.14
CA PHE A 18 11.77 -3.93 1.63
C PHE A 18 12.82 -3.25 0.71
N PRO A 19 13.78 -3.99 0.10
CA PRO A 19 14.72 -3.39 -0.83
C PRO A 19 14.06 -2.78 -2.07
N LEU A 20 13.05 -3.44 -2.64
CA LEU A 20 12.32 -2.94 -3.81
C LEU A 20 11.53 -1.67 -3.48
N ASP A 21 10.90 -1.63 -2.30
CA ASP A 21 10.24 -0.43 -1.79
C ASP A 21 11.22 0.74 -1.69
N THR A 22 12.42 0.49 -1.14
CA THR A 22 13.46 1.53 -1.03
C THR A 22 13.89 2.05 -2.40
N LEU A 23 14.06 1.16 -3.39
CA LEU A 23 14.38 1.56 -4.75
C LEU A 23 13.26 2.40 -5.39
N LYS A 24 12.00 2.00 -5.22
CA LYS A 24 10.83 2.77 -5.67
C LYS A 24 10.84 4.18 -5.05
N THR A 25 10.98 4.29 -3.73
CA THR A 25 11.00 5.59 -3.02
C THR A 25 12.11 6.50 -3.54
N ARG A 26 13.31 5.96 -3.82
CA ARG A 26 14.45 6.73 -4.34
C ARG A 26 14.26 7.19 -5.78
N LEU A 27 13.64 6.35 -6.63
CA LEU A 27 13.28 6.72 -8.00
C LEU A 27 12.20 7.82 -8.03
N GLN A 28 11.32 7.84 -7.03
CA GLN A 28 10.25 8.82 -6.89
C GLN A 28 10.68 10.10 -6.14
N SER A 29 11.87 10.11 -5.54
CA SER A 29 12.45 11.26 -4.82
C SER A 29 12.75 12.44 -5.74
N GLN A 30 12.54 13.67 -5.24
CA GLN A 30 12.88 14.90 -5.96
C GLN A 30 14.40 15.09 -6.10
N HIS A 31 15.21 14.55 -5.19
CA HIS A 31 16.68 14.61 -5.25
C HIS A 31 17.27 13.64 -6.29
N GLY A 32 16.44 12.76 -6.87
CA GLY A 32 16.90 11.74 -7.81
C GLY A 32 17.55 10.53 -7.14
N PHE A 33 17.72 9.46 -7.92
CA PHE A 33 18.06 8.12 -7.43
C PHE A 33 19.43 8.05 -6.73
N PHE A 34 20.48 8.57 -7.37
CA PHE A 34 21.85 8.48 -6.86
C PHE A 34 22.07 9.36 -5.62
N GLN A 35 21.51 10.57 -5.61
CA GLN A 35 21.62 11.47 -4.45
C GLN A 35 20.85 10.92 -3.24
N SER A 36 19.78 10.16 -3.47
CA SER A 36 19.00 9.49 -2.42
C SER A 36 19.64 8.17 -1.94
N GLY A 37 20.89 7.87 -2.31
CA GLY A 37 21.66 6.70 -1.85
C GLY A 37 21.77 5.54 -2.83
N GLY A 38 21.18 5.63 -4.04
CA GLY A 38 21.28 4.62 -5.09
C GLY A 38 20.88 3.22 -4.62
N PHE A 39 21.81 2.27 -4.63
CA PHE A 39 21.60 0.88 -4.18
C PHE A 39 22.10 0.60 -2.74
N ARG A 40 22.60 1.59 -2.00
CA ARG A 40 23.18 1.39 -0.66
C ARG A 40 22.12 1.52 0.44
N TYR A 41 22.29 0.84 1.58
CA TYR A 41 21.40 0.96 2.75
C TYR A 41 19.91 0.67 2.49
N LEU A 42 19.62 -0.40 1.74
CA LEU A 42 18.26 -0.70 1.29
C LEU A 42 17.27 -1.02 2.42
N TYR A 43 17.74 -1.43 3.60
CA TYR A 43 16.91 -1.74 4.78
C TYR A 43 16.69 -0.55 5.74
N LYS A 44 17.20 0.64 5.43
CA LYS A 44 16.96 1.82 6.28
C LYS A 44 15.48 2.20 6.26
N GLY A 45 14.85 2.16 7.43
CA GLY A 45 13.44 2.53 7.61
C GLY A 45 12.51 1.36 7.94
N ILE A 46 13.03 0.13 8.06
CA ILE A 46 12.20 -1.06 8.34
C ILE A 46 11.58 -1.06 9.75
N GLY A 47 12.29 -0.55 10.75
CA GLY A 47 11.80 -0.52 12.15
C GLY A 47 10.43 0.15 12.32
N PRO A 48 10.24 1.40 11.84
CA PRO A 48 8.93 2.05 11.86
C PRO A 48 7.81 1.21 11.21
N VAL A 49 8.10 0.51 10.10
CA VAL A 49 7.10 -0.30 9.38
C VAL A 49 6.64 -1.48 10.23
N VAL A 50 7.58 -2.23 10.79
CA VAL A 50 7.26 -3.39 11.65
C VAL A 50 6.47 -2.95 12.87
N LEU A 51 6.86 -1.84 13.52
CA LEU A 51 6.16 -1.30 14.69
C LEU A 51 4.78 -0.72 14.36
N GLY A 52 4.62 -0.11 13.18
CA GLY A 52 3.37 0.56 12.77
C GLY A 52 2.31 -0.38 12.19
N SER A 53 2.71 -1.55 11.71
CA SER A 53 1.80 -2.47 10.99
C SER A 53 0.69 -3.04 11.88
N ALA A 54 1.03 -3.52 13.08
CA ALA A 54 0.04 -4.09 13.99
C ALA A 54 -0.98 -3.06 14.50
N PRO A 55 -0.58 -1.85 14.98
CA PRO A 55 -1.54 -0.82 15.36
C PRO A 55 -2.42 -0.33 14.20
N SER A 56 -1.86 -0.20 12.98
CA SER A 56 -2.64 0.18 11.81
C SER A 56 -3.71 -0.85 11.47
N ALA A 57 -3.37 -2.15 11.54
CA ALA A 57 -4.32 -3.22 11.29
C ALA A 57 -5.40 -3.28 12.38
N ALA A 58 -5.02 -3.11 13.65
CA ALA A 58 -5.96 -3.10 14.76
C ALA A 58 -7.02 -2.01 14.60
N ILE A 59 -6.62 -0.77 14.29
CA ILE A 59 -7.55 0.35 14.07
C ILE A 59 -8.49 0.08 12.89
N PHE A 60 -7.96 -0.49 11.81
CA PHE A 60 -8.77 -0.87 10.65
C PHE A 60 -9.88 -1.84 11.08
N PHE A 61 -9.53 -2.96 11.73
CA PHE A 61 -10.52 -3.97 12.12
C PHE A 61 -11.51 -3.47 13.16
N ILE A 62 -11.05 -2.70 14.17
CA ILE A 62 -11.92 -2.09 15.18
C ILE A 62 -12.95 -1.17 14.52
N THR A 63 -12.52 -0.29 13.62
CA THR A 63 -13.42 0.63 12.92
C THR A 63 -14.37 -0.13 12.00
N TYR A 64 -13.87 -1.16 11.31
CA TYR A 64 -14.64 -1.94 10.35
C TYR A 64 -15.75 -2.74 11.03
N GLU A 65 -15.41 -3.43 12.12
CA GLU A 65 -16.40 -4.17 12.90
C GLU A 65 -17.36 -3.24 13.63
N GLY A 66 -16.87 -2.13 14.18
CA GLY A 66 -17.72 -1.13 14.84
C GLY A 66 -18.80 -0.58 13.91
N ILE A 67 -18.45 -0.20 12.67
CA ILE A 67 -19.43 0.32 11.69
C ILE A 67 -20.42 -0.78 11.30
N LYS A 68 -19.96 -2.01 11.03
CA LYS A 68 -20.87 -3.12 10.69
C LYS A 68 -21.85 -3.43 11.82
N GLN A 69 -21.36 -3.59 13.05
CA GLN A 69 -22.18 -3.93 14.21
C GLN A 69 -23.23 -2.85 14.50
N TYR A 70 -22.90 -1.58 14.25
CA TYR A 70 -23.84 -0.48 14.42
C TYR A 70 -24.87 -0.36 13.27
N SER A 71 -24.44 -0.53 12.02
CA SER A 71 -25.27 -0.24 10.84
C SER A 71 -26.07 -1.44 10.33
N GLN A 72 -25.56 -2.68 10.41
CA GLN A 72 -26.24 -3.87 9.89
C GLN A 72 -27.59 -4.18 10.57
N PRO A 73 -27.77 -4.02 11.90
CA PRO A 73 -29.05 -4.31 12.54
C PRO A 73 -30.19 -3.36 12.12
N ASN A 74 -29.84 -2.17 11.63
CA ASN A 74 -30.79 -1.08 11.38
C ASN A 74 -31.18 -0.94 9.91
N ILE A 75 -30.59 -1.74 9.02
CA ILE A 75 -30.71 -1.57 7.57
C ILE A 75 -31.10 -2.90 6.90
N PRO A 76 -31.98 -2.89 5.89
CA PRO A 76 -32.33 -4.09 5.14
C PRO A 76 -31.14 -4.77 4.46
N ASN A 77 -31.18 -6.11 4.37
CA ASN A 77 -30.11 -6.96 3.80
C ASN A 77 -29.62 -6.54 2.40
N GLN A 78 -30.48 -5.93 1.58
CA GLN A 78 -30.14 -5.46 0.22
C GLN A 78 -29.04 -4.37 0.20
N TYR A 79 -28.84 -3.65 1.31
CA TYR A 79 -27.82 -2.59 1.42
C TYR A 79 -26.54 -3.05 2.12
N HIS A 80 -26.43 -4.33 2.51
CA HIS A 80 -25.24 -4.82 3.21
C HIS A 80 -23.95 -4.59 2.42
N SER A 81 -23.95 -4.76 1.10
CA SER A 81 -22.77 -4.48 0.26
C SER A 81 -22.31 -3.02 0.38
N ILE A 82 -23.26 -2.07 0.41
CA ILE A 82 -22.96 -0.64 0.58
C ILE A 82 -22.40 -0.38 1.98
N ILE A 83 -22.96 -1.01 3.01
CA ILE A 83 -22.45 -0.91 4.40
C ILE A 83 -21.01 -1.45 4.47
N HIS A 84 -20.71 -2.58 3.82
CA HIS A 84 -19.36 -3.12 3.77
C HIS A 84 -18.38 -2.18 3.08
N MET A 85 -18.78 -1.52 1.99
CA MET A 85 -17.95 -0.53 1.29
C MET A 85 -17.70 0.73 2.13
N ILE A 86 -18.73 1.27 2.79
CA ILE A 86 -18.60 2.44 3.67
C ILE A 86 -17.75 2.09 4.88
N ALA A 87 -18.00 0.93 5.50
CA ALA A 87 -17.21 0.45 6.63
C ALA A 87 -15.73 0.31 6.25
N ALA A 88 -15.44 -0.31 5.11
CA ALA A 88 -14.06 -0.46 4.61
C ALA A 88 -13.39 0.90 4.35
N SER A 89 -14.09 1.81 3.68
CA SER A 89 -13.56 3.15 3.34
C SER A 89 -13.29 4.00 4.59
N SER A 90 -14.23 4.03 5.54
CA SER A 90 -14.05 4.75 6.80
C SER A 90 -12.93 4.15 7.66
N SER A 91 -12.82 2.82 7.68
CA SER A 91 -11.74 2.13 8.40
C SER A 91 -10.37 2.42 7.81
N GLU A 92 -10.29 2.53 6.48
CA GLU A 92 -9.07 2.89 5.78
C GLU A 92 -8.63 4.32 6.12
N ILE A 93 -9.57 5.27 6.17
CA ILE A 93 -9.33 6.65 6.59
C ILE A 93 -8.81 6.68 8.04
N THR A 94 -9.47 5.98 8.96
CA THR A 94 -9.03 5.95 10.37
C THR A 94 -7.65 5.28 10.53
N ALA A 95 -7.40 4.19 9.82
CA ALA A 95 -6.11 3.50 9.84
C ALA A 95 -4.97 4.38 9.29
N CYS A 96 -5.26 5.27 8.32
CA CYS A 96 -4.30 6.24 7.82
C CYS A 96 -3.75 7.19 8.91
N LEU A 97 -4.46 7.39 10.03
CA LEU A 97 -3.99 8.25 11.13
C LEU A 97 -2.68 7.76 11.76
N ILE A 98 -2.49 6.44 11.83
CA ILE A 98 -1.24 5.83 12.32
C ILE A 98 -0.32 5.48 11.15
N ARG A 99 -0.88 5.05 10.02
CA ARG A 99 -0.07 4.61 8.87
C ARG A 99 0.74 5.73 8.25
N VAL A 100 0.14 6.92 8.08
CA VAL A 100 0.79 8.07 7.41
C VAL A 100 2.05 8.55 8.14
N PRO A 101 2.07 8.78 9.47
CA PRO A 101 3.30 9.18 10.15
C PRO A 101 4.39 8.10 10.06
N VAL A 102 4.02 6.82 10.13
CA VAL A 102 4.95 5.69 9.96
C VAL A 102 5.55 5.68 8.56
N GLU A 103 4.72 5.85 7.52
CA GLU A 103 5.16 5.92 6.13
C GLU A 103 6.07 7.11 5.86
N VAL A 104 5.78 8.29 6.41
CA VAL A 104 6.65 9.48 6.27
C VAL A 104 8.03 9.20 6.87
N ILE A 105 8.10 8.60 8.06
CA ILE A 105 9.37 8.25 8.69
C ILE A 105 10.10 7.17 7.87
N LYS A 106 9.39 6.15 7.36
CA LYS A 106 9.95 5.11 6.46
C LYS A 106 10.58 5.76 5.23
N GLN A 107 9.83 6.57 4.49
CA GLN A 107 10.26 7.12 3.20
C GLN A 107 11.43 8.10 3.35
N ARG A 108 11.42 8.96 4.36
CA ARG A 108 12.55 9.88 4.63
C ARG A 108 13.84 9.12 4.94
N LYS A 109 13.75 8.05 5.74
CA LYS A 109 14.89 7.17 6.04
C LYS A 109 15.38 6.42 4.80
N GLN A 110 14.47 5.95 3.94
CA GLN A 110 14.80 5.29 2.68
C GLN A 110 15.51 6.24 1.69
N ALA A 111 15.11 7.51 1.67
CA ALA A 111 15.72 8.56 0.86
C ALA A 111 16.97 9.21 1.49
N LEU A 112 17.45 8.70 2.64
CA LEU A 112 18.62 9.22 3.38
C LEU A 112 18.53 10.70 3.75
N LEU A 113 17.33 11.23 3.94
CA LEU A 113 17.15 12.60 4.38
C LEU A 113 17.57 12.73 5.85
N SER A 114 18.48 13.66 6.13
CA SER A 114 18.98 13.91 7.48
C SER A 114 18.07 14.92 8.18
N ASP A 115 17.23 14.44 9.09
CA ASP A 115 16.37 15.29 9.91
C ASP A 115 17.16 15.80 11.12
N SER A 116 17.67 17.04 11.02
CA SER A 116 18.51 17.66 12.07
C SER A 116 17.73 18.03 13.34
N HIS A 117 16.40 18.04 13.31
CA HIS A 117 15.51 18.34 14.44
C HIS A 117 14.32 17.36 14.48
N ARG A 118 13.65 17.28 15.65
CA ARG A 118 12.40 16.51 15.80
C ARG A 118 11.39 16.96 14.74
N LEU A 119 10.87 16.00 13.97
CA LEU A 119 9.84 16.25 12.96
C LEU A 119 8.60 16.87 13.60
N ARG A 120 8.12 17.98 13.04
CA ARG A 120 6.86 18.62 13.46
C ARG A 120 5.68 17.73 13.08
N LEU A 121 4.61 17.75 13.88
CA LEU A 121 3.39 16.96 13.64
C LEU A 121 2.80 17.23 12.24
N ARG A 122 2.77 18.50 11.82
CA ARG A 122 2.31 18.90 10.48
C ARG A 122 3.11 18.24 9.34
N THR A 123 4.40 17.98 9.54
CA THR A 123 5.25 17.30 8.55
C THR A 123 4.93 15.81 8.48
N LEU A 124 4.63 15.18 9.62
CA LEU A 124 4.23 13.78 9.68
C LEU A 124 2.89 13.51 8.98
N TYR A 125 1.97 14.47 8.97
CA TYR A 125 0.66 14.34 8.32
C TYR A 125 0.57 15.00 6.93
N ARG A 126 1.65 15.59 6.39
CA ARG A 126 1.66 16.33 5.11
C ARG A 126 1.19 15.47 3.91
N GLY A 127 1.33 14.15 4.01
CA GLY A 127 0.91 13.20 2.98
C GLY A 127 -0.46 12.54 3.21
N TYR A 128 -1.20 12.94 4.24
CA TYR A 128 -2.45 12.27 4.64
C TYR A 128 -3.50 12.29 3.53
N GLY A 129 -3.84 13.48 3.01
CA GLY A 129 -4.83 13.62 1.93
C GLY A 129 -4.43 12.87 0.66
N SER A 130 -3.15 12.92 0.28
CA SER A 130 -2.63 12.15 -0.86
C SER A 130 -2.59 10.64 -0.62
N THR A 131 -2.52 10.19 0.63
CA THR A 131 -2.56 8.76 0.99
C THR A 131 -3.97 8.23 0.85
N VAL A 132 -4.94 8.92 1.44
CA VAL A 132 -6.35 8.56 1.32
C VAL A 132 -6.80 8.59 -0.14
N LEU A 133 -6.42 9.63 -0.89
CA LEU A 133 -6.77 9.75 -2.32
C LEU A 133 -6.13 8.66 -3.19
N ARG A 134 -5.00 8.08 -2.77
CA ARG A 134 -4.39 6.94 -3.46
C ARG A 134 -5.07 5.62 -3.06
N ASP A 135 -5.29 5.41 -1.77
CA ASP A 135 -5.70 4.13 -1.21
C ASP A 135 -7.14 3.79 -1.59
N LEU A 136 -8.05 4.79 -1.60
CA LEU A 136 -9.45 4.57 -1.96
C LEU A 136 -9.62 4.13 -3.43
N PRO A 137 -9.08 4.83 -4.46
CA PRO A 137 -9.20 4.37 -5.85
C PRO A 137 -8.46 3.06 -6.10
N PHE A 138 -7.31 2.83 -5.46
CA PHE A 138 -6.58 1.58 -5.65
C PHE A 138 -7.43 0.37 -5.21
N GLY A 139 -8.03 0.42 -4.03
CA GLY A 139 -8.91 -0.65 -3.54
C GLY A 139 -10.18 -0.83 -4.38
N VAL A 140 -10.81 0.28 -4.77
CA VAL A 140 -12.05 0.27 -5.58
C VAL A 140 -11.83 -0.30 -6.97
N ILE A 141 -10.66 -0.10 -7.58
CA ILE A 141 -10.36 -0.60 -8.93
C ILE A 141 -9.83 -2.04 -8.87
N GLN A 142 -8.94 -2.35 -7.94
CA GLN A 142 -8.24 -3.64 -7.89
C GLN A 142 -9.19 -4.82 -7.61
N MET A 143 -10.09 -4.70 -6.63
CA MET A 143 -10.93 -5.83 -6.21
C MET A 143 -11.92 -6.27 -7.30
N PRO A 144 -12.72 -5.37 -7.93
CA PRO A 144 -13.60 -5.75 -9.02
C PRO A 144 -12.84 -6.33 -10.23
N LEU A 145 -11.68 -5.78 -10.58
CA LEU A 145 -10.84 -6.32 -11.65
C LEU A 145 -10.36 -7.74 -11.32
N TRP A 146 -9.96 -8.00 -10.09
CA TRP A 146 -9.53 -9.33 -9.67
C TRP A 146 -10.67 -10.34 -9.69
N GLU A 147 -11.86 -9.95 -9.23
CA GLU A 147 -13.07 -10.78 -9.30
C GLU A 147 -13.47 -11.07 -10.75
N HIS A 148 -13.43 -10.05 -11.61
CA HIS A 148 -13.73 -10.21 -13.04
C HIS A 148 -12.78 -11.19 -13.72
N PHE A 149 -11.46 -11.05 -13.49
CA PHE A 149 -10.48 -11.96 -14.08
C PHE A 149 -10.60 -13.39 -13.56
N LYS A 150 -10.84 -13.58 -12.26
CA LYS A 150 -11.09 -14.92 -11.71
C LYS A 150 -12.36 -15.53 -12.27
N PHE A 151 -13.45 -14.78 -12.35
CA PHE A 151 -14.71 -15.27 -12.90
C PHE A 151 -14.54 -15.71 -14.35
N TYR A 152 -13.89 -14.88 -15.18
CA TYR A 152 -13.58 -15.23 -16.56
C TYR A 152 -12.72 -16.50 -16.65
N TRP A 153 -11.68 -16.63 -15.82
CA TRP A 153 -10.81 -17.82 -15.79
C TRP A 153 -11.54 -19.09 -15.36
N THR A 154 -12.34 -19.03 -14.29
CA THR A 154 -13.17 -20.13 -13.81
C THR A 154 -14.17 -20.59 -14.88
N GLN A 155 -14.78 -19.68 -15.64
CA GLN A 155 -15.67 -20.03 -16.74
C GLN A 155 -14.96 -20.76 -17.88
N GLN A 156 -13.71 -20.40 -18.19
CA GLN A 156 -12.95 -21.05 -19.26
C GLN A 156 -12.52 -22.47 -18.88
N ILE A 157 -12.07 -22.69 -17.64
CA ILE A 157 -11.53 -23.99 -17.20
C ILE A 157 -12.59 -24.88 -16.55
N GLN A 158 -13.80 -24.36 -16.28
CA GLN A 158 -14.90 -25.10 -15.63
C GLN A 158 -14.52 -25.72 -14.27
N ARG A 159 -13.61 -25.06 -13.54
CA ARG A 159 -13.21 -25.43 -12.18
C ARG A 159 -12.83 -24.19 -11.38
N ASP A 160 -12.81 -24.31 -10.06
CA ASP A 160 -12.32 -23.25 -9.19
C ASP A 160 -10.85 -22.92 -9.46
N CYS A 161 -10.52 -21.64 -9.33
CA CYS A 161 -9.16 -21.14 -9.49
C CYS A 161 -8.27 -21.70 -8.38
N THR A 162 -7.13 -22.28 -8.77
CA THR A 162 -6.06 -22.59 -7.83
C THR A 162 -5.48 -21.29 -7.24
N PRO A 163 -4.82 -21.35 -6.06
CA PRO A 163 -4.18 -20.18 -5.46
C PRO A 163 -3.20 -19.45 -6.40
N MET A 164 -2.42 -20.21 -7.18
CA MET A 164 -1.50 -19.66 -8.19
C MET A 164 -2.22 -18.96 -9.34
N GLU A 165 -3.30 -19.53 -9.86
CA GLU A 165 -4.10 -18.86 -10.91
C GLU A 165 -4.76 -17.60 -10.37
N GLY A 166 -5.32 -17.67 -9.15
CA GLY A 166 -5.86 -16.51 -8.45
C GLY A 166 -4.81 -15.40 -8.25
N ALA A 167 -3.55 -15.77 -7.99
CA ALA A 167 -2.43 -14.84 -7.90
C ALA A 167 -2.07 -14.22 -9.26
N THR A 168 -2.12 -14.96 -10.36
CA THR A 168 -1.91 -14.40 -11.72
C THR A 168 -3.00 -13.40 -12.12
N CYS A 169 -4.27 -13.72 -11.85
CA CYS A 169 -5.39 -12.79 -12.00
C CYS A 169 -5.19 -11.55 -11.11
N GLY A 170 -4.68 -11.75 -9.90
CA GLY A 170 -4.32 -10.68 -8.97
C GLY A 170 -3.23 -9.76 -9.53
N ALA A 171 -2.17 -10.33 -10.07
CA ALA A 171 -1.07 -9.58 -10.68
C ALA A 171 -1.52 -8.75 -11.89
N ALA A 172 -2.38 -9.31 -12.75
CA ALA A 172 -2.97 -8.59 -13.88
C ALA A 172 -3.84 -7.40 -13.41
N SER A 173 -4.70 -7.62 -12.41
CA SER A 173 -5.51 -6.55 -11.81
C SER A 173 -4.62 -5.45 -11.21
N VAL A 174 -3.58 -5.83 -10.47
CA VAL A 174 -2.61 -4.89 -9.89
C VAL A 174 -1.92 -4.06 -10.96
N ALA A 175 -1.51 -4.65 -12.08
CA ALA A 175 -0.83 -3.92 -13.15
C ALA A 175 -1.73 -2.79 -13.71
N ILE A 176 -3.01 -3.08 -13.94
CA ILE A 176 -4.00 -2.11 -14.44
C ILE A 176 -4.28 -1.04 -13.38
N SER A 177 -4.57 -1.43 -12.13
CA SER A 177 -4.79 -0.49 -11.03
C SER A 177 -3.56 0.38 -10.76
N ALA A 178 -2.36 -0.19 -10.85
CA ALA A 178 -1.11 0.55 -10.72
C ALA A 178 -0.94 1.55 -11.87
N ALA A 179 -1.29 1.20 -13.11
CA ALA A 179 -1.17 2.12 -14.23
C ALA A 179 -2.04 3.38 -14.02
N ILE A 180 -3.26 3.19 -13.49
CA ILE A 180 -4.19 4.29 -13.20
C ILE A 180 -3.72 5.12 -12.00
N THR A 181 -3.18 4.49 -10.96
CA THR A 181 -2.88 5.15 -9.68
C THR A 181 -1.42 5.58 -9.51
N THR A 182 -0.51 5.24 -10.43
CA THR A 182 0.93 5.61 -10.32
C THR A 182 1.17 7.12 -10.35
N PRO A 183 0.47 7.93 -11.16
CA PRO A 183 0.62 9.39 -11.07
C PRO A 183 0.32 9.92 -9.66
N LEU A 184 -0.72 9.38 -8.99
CA LEU A 184 -1.07 9.74 -7.62
C LEU A 184 0.01 9.30 -6.61
N ASP A 185 0.60 8.11 -6.78
CA ASP A 185 1.74 7.64 -5.98
C ASP A 185 2.95 8.59 -6.07
N VAL A 186 3.28 9.05 -7.28
CA VAL A 186 4.40 9.96 -7.50
C VAL A 186 4.15 11.29 -6.79
N ALA A 187 2.93 11.84 -6.93
CA ALA A 187 2.56 13.07 -6.24
C ALA A 187 2.61 12.91 -4.71
N LYS A 188 2.04 11.83 -4.17
CA LYS A 188 2.10 11.49 -2.74
C LYS A 188 3.55 11.46 -2.24
N THR A 189 4.42 10.72 -2.93
CA THR A 189 5.81 10.51 -2.51
C THR A 189 6.60 11.81 -2.54
N ARG A 190 6.42 12.64 -3.58
CA ARG A 190 7.07 13.97 -3.65
C ARG A 190 6.57 14.92 -2.57
N ILE A 191 5.27 14.90 -2.24
CA ILE A 191 4.71 15.70 -1.13
C ILE A 191 5.31 15.24 0.21
N MET A 192 5.39 13.93 0.46
CA MET A 192 5.96 13.36 1.69
C MET A 192 7.46 13.64 1.87
N LEU A 193 8.21 13.68 0.75
CA LEU A 193 9.65 13.93 0.75
C LEU A 193 10.02 15.43 0.71
N SER A 194 9.10 16.32 0.36
CA SER A 194 9.37 17.76 0.29
C SER A 194 9.78 18.33 1.67
N SER A 195 10.90 19.05 1.69
CA SER A 195 11.52 19.57 2.91
C SER A 195 10.67 20.65 3.61
N THR A 196 10.89 20.80 4.92
CA THR A 196 10.22 21.74 5.84
C THR A 196 10.41 23.23 5.50
N SER A 197 11.31 23.58 4.58
CA SER A 197 11.60 24.98 4.20
C SER A 197 10.44 25.68 3.46
N ALA A 198 9.40 24.96 3.05
CA ALA A 198 8.17 25.55 2.54
C ALA A 198 7.18 25.77 3.69
N GLU A 199 7.33 26.88 4.41
CA GLU A 199 6.30 27.41 5.33
C GLU A 199 5.01 27.83 4.58
N LYS A 200 5.00 27.76 3.24
CA LYS A 200 3.86 28.16 2.41
C LYS A 200 3.14 26.94 1.84
N GLU A 201 1.92 26.77 2.37
CA GLU A 201 0.77 26.02 1.86
C GLU A 201 0.89 24.48 1.70
N GLU A 202 -0.24 23.81 1.95
CA GLU A 202 -0.44 22.42 1.53
C GLU A 202 -0.29 22.36 0.01
N VAL A 203 0.74 21.66 -0.44
CA VAL A 203 0.98 21.51 -1.88
C VAL A 203 -0.11 20.62 -2.44
N LYS A 204 -1.03 21.21 -3.21
CA LYS A 204 -2.11 20.49 -3.86
C LYS A 204 -1.54 19.45 -4.82
N ILE A 205 -2.14 18.26 -4.84
CA ILE A 205 -1.74 17.14 -5.71
C ILE A 205 -1.72 17.56 -7.18
N SER A 206 -2.69 18.38 -7.60
CA SER A 206 -2.77 18.90 -8.97
C SER A 206 -1.58 19.79 -9.36
N ILE A 207 -1.04 20.56 -8.41
CA ILE A 207 0.15 21.39 -8.63
C ILE A 207 1.36 20.48 -8.79
N MET A 208 1.54 19.50 -7.88
CA MET A 208 2.65 18.54 -7.98
C MET A 208 2.62 17.73 -9.27
N LEU A 209 1.45 17.26 -9.70
CA LEU A 209 1.33 16.53 -10.97
C LEU A 209 1.73 17.39 -12.17
N LYS A 210 1.32 18.66 -12.18
CA LYS A 210 1.73 19.62 -13.23
C LYS A 210 3.24 19.87 -13.20
N ASP A 211 3.83 20.05 -12.02
CA ASP A 211 5.27 20.27 -11.87
C ASP A 211 6.08 19.05 -12.35
N VAL A 212 5.68 17.84 -11.94
CA VAL A 212 6.30 16.59 -12.40
C VAL A 212 6.23 16.47 -13.92
N TYR A 213 5.06 16.75 -14.49
CA TYR A 213 4.87 16.69 -15.94
C TYR A 213 5.72 17.73 -16.68
N ARG A 214 5.82 18.95 -16.15
CA ARG A 214 6.64 20.00 -16.75
C ARG A 214 8.13 19.65 -16.71
N ASP A 215 8.61 19.11 -15.59
CA ASP A 215 10.03 18.89 -15.38
C ASP A 215 10.53 17.58 -16.02
N HIS A 216 9.70 16.52 -16.04
CA HIS A 216 10.11 15.16 -16.42
C HIS A 216 9.15 14.47 -17.43
N GLY A 217 8.10 15.16 -17.87
CA GLY A 217 7.11 14.65 -18.81
C GLY A 217 6.34 13.42 -18.31
N PHE A 218 5.81 12.63 -19.25
CA PHE A 218 5.10 11.38 -18.95
C PHE A 218 5.97 10.35 -18.23
N LYS A 219 7.28 10.31 -18.52
CA LYS A 219 8.22 9.40 -17.84
C LYS A 219 8.30 9.69 -16.33
N GLY A 220 8.19 10.96 -15.93
CA GLY A 220 8.15 11.36 -14.52
C GLY A 220 6.89 10.89 -13.79
N LEU A 221 5.72 10.98 -14.43
CA LEU A 221 4.44 10.56 -13.84
C LEU A 221 4.35 9.05 -13.59
N PHE A 222 5.10 8.25 -14.35
CA PHE A 222 5.17 6.79 -14.21
C PHE A 222 6.48 6.31 -13.57
N ALA A 223 7.24 7.22 -12.95
CA ALA A 223 8.46 6.86 -12.24
C ALA A 223 8.14 5.87 -11.10
N GLY A 224 8.74 4.68 -11.14
CA GLY A 224 8.52 3.62 -10.16
C GLY A 224 7.35 2.67 -10.47
N PHE A 225 6.70 2.76 -11.64
CA PHE A 225 5.67 1.82 -12.07
C PHE A 225 6.16 0.36 -12.08
N PHE A 226 7.30 0.09 -12.75
CA PHE A 226 7.87 -1.26 -12.83
C PHE A 226 8.22 -1.85 -11.45
N PRO A 227 8.97 -1.15 -10.57
CA PRO A 227 9.18 -1.59 -9.20
C PRO A 227 7.89 -1.87 -8.43
N ARG A 228 6.85 -1.06 -8.64
CA ARG A 228 5.54 -1.24 -7.98
C ARG A 228 4.86 -2.54 -8.42
N VAL A 229 4.67 -2.74 -9.71
CA VAL A 229 4.01 -3.95 -10.23
C VAL A 229 4.79 -5.20 -9.85
N THR A 230 6.12 -5.15 -9.96
CA THR A 230 7.01 -6.24 -9.56
C THR A 230 6.89 -6.55 -8.08
N GLY A 231 6.94 -5.53 -7.22
CA GLY A 231 6.84 -5.69 -5.77
C GLY A 231 5.51 -6.32 -5.33
N PHE A 232 4.39 -5.84 -5.85
CA PHE A 232 3.08 -6.44 -5.54
C PHE A 232 2.95 -7.87 -6.09
N THR A 233 3.45 -8.13 -7.29
CA THR A 233 3.39 -9.46 -7.91
C THR A 233 4.22 -10.45 -7.07
N MET A 234 5.49 -10.13 -6.81
CA MET A 234 6.36 -10.94 -5.96
C MET A 234 5.79 -11.10 -4.55
N GLY A 235 5.22 -10.04 -3.98
CA GLY A 235 4.60 -10.07 -2.66
C GLY A 235 3.41 -11.00 -2.57
N GLY A 236 2.54 -10.99 -3.59
CA GLY A 236 1.47 -11.96 -3.71
C GLY A 236 2.00 -13.39 -3.70
N PHE A 237 2.97 -13.70 -4.57
CA PHE A 237 3.55 -15.05 -4.64
C PHE A 237 4.24 -15.48 -3.34
N ILE A 238 5.03 -14.60 -2.72
CA ILE A 238 5.73 -14.88 -1.46
C ILE A 238 4.72 -15.08 -0.33
N PHE A 239 3.73 -14.20 -0.21
CA PHE A 239 2.70 -14.30 0.83
C PHE A 239 1.94 -15.62 0.72
N PHE A 240 1.49 -16.00 -0.47
CA PHE A 240 0.78 -17.27 -0.68
C PHE A 240 1.68 -18.47 -0.44
N GLY A 241 2.93 -18.46 -0.92
CA GLY A 241 3.86 -19.56 -0.70
C GLY A 241 4.19 -19.77 0.79
N VAL A 242 4.42 -18.68 1.52
CA VAL A 242 4.67 -18.74 2.98
C VAL A 242 3.40 -19.18 3.73
N TYR A 243 2.23 -18.71 3.31
CA TYR A 243 0.96 -19.11 3.92
C TYR A 243 0.67 -20.60 3.75
N GLU A 244 0.88 -21.16 2.55
CA GLU A 244 0.67 -22.58 2.28
C GLU A 244 1.62 -23.46 3.10
N GLN A 245 2.91 -23.16 3.10
CA GLN A 245 3.90 -23.89 3.91
C GLN A 245 3.58 -23.81 5.41
N ALA A 246 3.22 -22.64 5.90
CA ALA A 246 2.86 -22.46 7.30
C ALA A 246 1.58 -23.21 7.69
N ARG A 247 0.59 -23.25 6.77
CA ARG A 247 -0.65 -24.00 6.96
C ARG A 247 -0.37 -25.50 7.01
N GLU A 248 0.41 -26.03 6.08
CA GLU A 248 0.79 -27.45 6.02
C GLU A 248 1.55 -27.88 7.26
N PHE A 249 2.54 -27.09 7.70
CA PHE A 249 3.28 -27.36 8.93
C PHE A 249 2.36 -27.40 10.15
N CYS A 250 1.43 -26.45 10.30
CA CYS A 250 0.46 -26.47 11.39
C CYS A 250 -0.48 -27.68 11.33
N LEU A 251 -0.94 -28.08 10.15
CA LEU A 251 -1.79 -29.25 9.98
C LEU A 251 -1.05 -30.54 10.36
N SER A 252 0.23 -30.66 9.98
CA SER A 252 1.07 -31.83 10.32
C SER A 252 1.39 -31.98 11.81
N TYR A 253 1.32 -30.89 12.58
CA TYR A 253 1.57 -30.89 14.02
C TYR A 253 0.29 -31.08 14.85
N LEU A 254 -0.87 -30.93 14.22
CA LEU A 254 -2.20 -31.13 14.83
C LEU A 254 -2.78 -32.52 14.52
N SER A 255 -2.19 -33.27 13.59
CA SER A 255 -2.47 -34.68 13.29
C SER A 255 -1.56 -35.62 14.08
#